data_AF-A0A2N2BG94-F1
#
_entry.id   AF-A0A2N2BG94-F1
#
_cell.length_a   1.000
_cell.length_b   1.000
_cell.length_c   1.000
_cell.angle_alpha   90.00
_cell.angle_beta   90.00
_cell.angle_gamma   90.00
#
_symmetry.space_group_name_H-M   'P 1'
#
loop_
_entity.id
_entity.type
_entity.pdbx_description
1 polymer ?
#
loop_
_entity_poly.entity_id
_entity_poly.type
_entity_poly.pdbx_seq_one_letter_code
_entity_poly.pdbx_strand_id
1 'polypeptide(L)'
;MTSKNEGDPAPAFTLMDTEGQTFSLEALKGEKVYVKFWASWCSICLAGMEELDDLSGRSEGYQVITIVSPGYKNEKETEAFKLWYEGLDNENMIVLLDEDGVYAREYGIRAYPTSAYIGSDGVLVKVLPGHVNEATINESFNVIY
;
A
#
# COMPACT_ATOMS: atom_id res chain seq x y z
N MET A 1 18.36 16.29 -8.12
CA MET A 1 18.20 14.99 -8.81
C MET A 1 17.09 15.18 -9.82
N THR A 2 17.36 14.87 -11.09
CA THR A 2 16.35 14.94 -12.15
C THR A 2 15.43 13.73 -12.01
N SER A 3 14.12 13.96 -11.95
CA SER A 3 13.14 12.87 -11.89
C SER A 3 13.24 12.00 -13.15
N LYS A 4 13.11 10.68 -12.97
CA LYS A 4 13.13 9.67 -14.03
C LYS A 4 11.74 9.27 -14.50
N ASN A 5 10.73 9.49 -13.65
CA ASN A 5 9.34 9.17 -13.94
C ASN A 5 8.51 10.44 -14.16
N GLU A 6 7.40 10.33 -14.90
CA GLU A 6 6.43 11.42 -15.01
C GLU A 6 5.43 11.36 -13.84
N GLY A 7 5.15 12.50 -13.23
CA GLY A 7 4.19 12.62 -12.12
C GLY A 7 4.60 13.64 -11.08
N ASP A 8 3.79 13.75 -10.04
CA ASP A 8 4.10 14.54 -8.85
C ASP A 8 4.83 13.67 -7.81
N PRO A 9 5.63 14.27 -6.91
CA PRO A 9 6.16 13.56 -5.76
C PRO A 9 5.03 12.86 -4.98
N ALA A 10 5.26 11.60 -4.60
CA ALA A 10 4.31 10.87 -3.78
C ALA A 10 4.14 11.58 -2.42
N PRO A 11 2.89 11.71 -1.90
CA PRO A 11 2.68 12.27 -0.57
C PRO A 11 3.51 11.54 0.48
N ALA A 12 4.33 12.28 1.22
CA ALA A 12 5.24 11.68 2.18
C ALA A 12 4.47 11.21 3.41
N PHE A 13 4.58 9.93 3.75
CA PHE A 13 3.99 9.37 4.96
C PHE A 13 5.03 8.87 5.94
N THR A 14 4.66 8.92 7.22
CA THR A 14 5.31 8.21 8.31
C THR A 14 4.19 7.56 9.12
N LEU A 15 4.08 6.24 9.03
CA LEU A 15 2.99 5.47 9.62
C LEU A 15 3.55 4.32 10.47
N MET A 16 2.81 3.94 11.50
CA MET A 16 3.07 2.68 12.20
C MET A 16 2.36 1.53 11.50
N ASP A 17 2.96 0.36 11.53
CA ASP A 17 2.33 -0.88 11.10
C ASP A 17 1.51 -1.55 12.22
N THR A 18 0.91 -2.70 11.91
CA THR A 18 0.18 -3.52 12.87
C THR A 18 1.05 -4.04 14.01
N GLU A 19 2.35 -4.27 13.78
CA GLU A 19 3.34 -4.76 14.75
C GLU A 19 3.95 -3.65 15.63
N GLY A 20 3.69 -2.37 15.31
CA GLY A 20 4.22 -1.20 16.02
C GLY A 20 5.55 -0.69 15.48
N GLN A 21 5.99 -1.15 14.31
CA GLN A 21 7.16 -0.63 13.61
C GLN A 21 6.78 0.63 12.82
N THR A 22 7.65 1.64 12.84
CA THR A 22 7.43 2.88 12.08
C THR A 22 8.05 2.77 10.69
N PHE A 23 7.25 3.03 9.67
CA PHE A 23 7.65 3.09 8.27
C PHE A 23 7.49 4.50 7.73
N SER A 24 8.48 4.98 6.98
CA SER A 24 8.37 6.22 6.24
C SER A 24 8.69 6.01 4.78
N LEU A 25 7.98 6.73 3.91
CA LEU A 25 8.26 6.68 2.47
C LEU A 25 9.68 7.19 2.17
N GLU A 26 10.18 8.12 2.98
CA GLU A 26 11.55 8.62 2.85
C GLU A 26 12.60 7.53 3.07
N ALA A 27 12.37 6.59 3.98
CA ALA A 27 13.28 5.47 4.21
C ALA A 27 13.39 4.53 3.00
N LEU A 28 12.39 4.55 2.10
CA LEU A 28 12.32 3.74 0.89
C LEU A 28 12.84 4.48 -0.36
N LYS A 29 13.46 5.66 -0.20
CA LYS A 29 14.07 6.39 -1.32
C LYS A 29 15.11 5.53 -2.02
N GLY A 30 15.02 5.44 -3.35
CA GLY A 30 15.86 4.57 -4.16
C GLY A 30 15.23 3.21 -4.44
N GLU A 31 14.11 2.87 -3.80
CA GLU A 31 13.34 1.66 -4.04
C GLU A 31 12.01 2.00 -4.72
N LYS A 32 11.58 1.14 -5.64
CA LYS A 32 10.22 1.22 -6.18
C LYS A 32 9.26 0.68 -5.12
N VAL A 33 8.08 1.28 -4.99
CA VAL A 33 7.11 0.87 -3.97
C VAL A 33 5.74 0.67 -4.58
N TYR A 34 5.16 -0.49 -4.32
CA TYR A 34 3.76 -0.79 -4.58
C TYR A 34 2.98 -0.60 -3.28
N VAL A 35 1.92 0.21 -3.34
CA VAL A 35 1.06 0.47 -2.19
C VAL A 35 -0.37 0.03 -2.51
N LYS A 36 -0.90 -0.94 -1.76
CA LYS A 36 -2.32 -1.31 -1.83
C LYS A 36 -3.09 -0.64 -0.70
N PHE A 37 -4.02 0.24 -1.05
CA PHE A 37 -5.01 0.77 -0.13
C PHE A 37 -6.21 -0.18 -0.07
N TRP A 38 -6.58 -0.61 1.13
CA TRP A 38 -7.65 -1.60 1.33
C TRP A 38 -8.42 -1.37 2.65
N ALA A 39 -9.44 -2.19 2.89
CA ALA A 39 -10.22 -2.15 4.13
C ALA A 39 -10.70 -3.54 4.57
N SER A 40 -10.91 -3.75 5.87
CA SER A 40 -11.34 -5.03 6.46
C SER A 40 -12.72 -5.51 5.98
N TRP A 41 -13.60 -4.60 5.58
CA TRP A 41 -14.94 -4.90 5.06
C TRP A 41 -14.96 -5.13 3.54
N CYS A 42 -13.83 -4.89 2.85
CA CYS A 42 -13.76 -4.97 1.40
C CYS A 42 -13.54 -6.43 0.95
N SER A 43 -14.61 -7.13 0.60
CA SER A 43 -14.55 -8.53 0.16
C SER A 43 -13.59 -8.78 -1.01
N ILE A 44 -13.55 -7.86 -1.97
CA ILE A 44 -12.62 -7.92 -3.12
C ILE A 44 -11.16 -7.78 -2.67
N CYS A 45 -10.90 -6.99 -1.62
CA CYS A 45 -9.56 -6.82 -1.07
C CYS A 45 -9.06 -8.11 -0.43
N LEU A 46 -9.94 -8.77 0.34
CA LEU A 46 -9.65 -10.02 1.07
C LEU A 46 -9.46 -11.21 0.14
N ALA A 47 -10.21 -11.26 -0.98
CA ALA A 47 -10.13 -12.35 -1.95
C ALA A 47 -8.75 -12.50 -2.61
N GLY A 48 -7.91 -11.46 -2.59
CA GLY A 48 -6.54 -11.47 -3.09
C GLY A 48 -5.53 -11.05 -2.05
N MET A 49 -5.70 -11.48 -0.79
CA MET A 49 -4.67 -11.30 0.24
C MET A 49 -3.59 -12.38 0.19
N GLU A 50 -3.94 -13.65 0.00
CA GLU A 50 -2.95 -14.74 -0.13
C GLU A 50 -1.94 -14.46 -1.26
N GLU A 51 -2.41 -14.09 -2.46
CA GLU A 51 -1.54 -13.70 -3.58
C GLU A 51 -0.64 -12.51 -3.23
N LEU A 52 -1.13 -11.57 -2.42
CA LEU A 52 -0.38 -10.39 -2.02
C LEU A 52 0.65 -10.69 -0.93
N ASP A 53 0.33 -11.60 -0.01
CA ASP A 53 1.26 -12.06 1.02
C ASP A 53 2.43 -12.80 0.37
N ASP A 54 2.13 -13.76 -0.52
CA ASP A 54 3.12 -14.44 -1.34
C ASP A 54 4.00 -13.45 -2.11
N LEU A 55 3.39 -12.43 -2.74
CA LEU A 55 4.11 -11.40 -3.47
C LEU A 55 5.01 -10.57 -2.55
N SER A 56 4.54 -10.22 -1.34
CA SER A 56 5.29 -9.43 -0.37
C SER A 56 6.55 -10.17 0.11
N GLY A 57 6.49 -11.51 0.21
CA GLY A 57 7.62 -12.33 0.62
C GLY A 57 8.67 -12.59 -0.48
N ARG A 58 8.31 -12.44 -1.76
CA ARG A 58 9.19 -12.80 -2.89
C ARG A 58 9.45 -11.72 -3.92
N SER A 59 8.81 -10.56 -3.82
CA SER A 59 8.99 -9.48 -4.79
C SER A 59 10.44 -9.00 -4.78
N GLU A 60 11.08 -9.02 -5.95
CA GLU A 60 12.42 -8.47 -6.15
C GLU A 60 12.34 -7.20 -7.00
N GLY A 61 13.03 -6.14 -6.57
CA GLY A 61 13.11 -4.88 -7.31
C GLY A 61 12.00 -3.86 -7.03
N TYR A 62 11.04 -4.19 -6.17
CA TYR A 62 10.13 -3.24 -5.53
C TYR A 62 9.66 -3.77 -4.18
N GLN A 63 9.32 -2.84 -3.26
CA GLN A 63 8.73 -3.15 -1.97
C GLN A 63 7.21 -3.19 -2.07
N VAL A 64 6.57 -4.18 -1.45
CA VAL A 64 5.12 -4.23 -1.27
C VAL A 64 4.75 -3.69 0.10
N ILE A 65 3.83 -2.74 0.14
CA ILE A 65 3.24 -2.18 1.36
C ILE A 65 1.73 -2.12 1.18
N THR A 66 0.99 -2.28 2.27
CA THR A 66 -0.45 -2.04 2.27
C THR A 66 -0.85 -1.03 3.33
N ILE A 67 -1.94 -0.32 3.09
CA ILE A 67 -2.45 0.72 3.98
C ILE A 67 -3.94 0.48 4.20
N VAL A 68 -4.32 0.43 5.48
CA VAL A 68 -5.71 0.55 5.94
C VAL A 68 -5.88 1.89 6.64
N SER A 69 -7.11 2.38 6.73
CA SER A 69 -7.38 3.69 7.32
C SER A 69 -8.33 3.60 8.50
N PRO A 70 -7.87 3.25 9.72
CA PRO A 70 -8.73 3.14 10.89
C PRO A 70 -9.56 4.41 11.14
N GLY A 71 -10.83 4.25 11.50
CA GLY A 71 -11.76 5.37 11.71
C GLY A 71 -12.25 6.06 10.43
N TYR A 72 -11.81 5.62 9.24
CA TYR A 72 -12.17 6.23 7.95
C TYR A 72 -12.94 5.27 7.04
N LYS A 73 -13.94 5.80 6.31
CA LYS A 73 -14.75 5.04 5.33
C LYS A 73 -15.26 3.68 5.86
N ASN A 74 -15.74 3.64 7.11
CA ASN A 74 -16.26 2.45 7.80
C ASN A 74 -15.22 1.37 8.15
N GLU A 75 -13.92 1.68 8.08
CA GLU A 75 -12.91 0.82 8.69
C GLU A 75 -13.07 0.78 10.22
N LYS A 76 -12.62 -0.31 10.82
CA LYS A 76 -12.50 -0.48 12.26
C LYS A 76 -11.54 0.54 12.85
N GLU A 77 -11.72 0.87 14.13
CA GLU A 77 -10.71 1.59 14.91
C GLU A 77 -9.43 0.75 15.07
N THR A 78 -8.29 1.41 15.31
CA THR A 78 -6.96 0.78 15.30
C THR A 78 -6.88 -0.51 16.12
N GLU A 79 -7.34 -0.50 17.38
CA GLU A 79 -7.31 -1.68 18.26
C GLU A 79 -8.20 -2.82 17.73
N ALA A 80 -9.40 -2.48 17.27
CA ALA A 80 -10.34 -3.46 16.72
C ALA A 80 -9.88 -4.02 15.37
N PHE A 81 -9.18 -3.21 14.57
CA PHE A 81 -8.54 -3.65 13.33
C PHE A 81 -7.43 -4.66 13.61
N LYS A 82 -6.50 -4.33 14.53
CA LYS A 82 -5.39 -5.23 14.89
C LYS A 82 -5.90 -6.59 15.38
N LEU A 83 -6.85 -6.60 16.31
CA LEU A 83 -7.46 -7.83 16.82
C LEU A 83 -8.15 -8.66 15.72
N TRP A 84 -8.78 -7.99 14.75
CA TRP A 84 -9.40 -8.69 13.62
C TRP A 84 -8.34 -9.22 12.64
N TYR A 85 -7.28 -8.44 12.41
CA TYR A 85 -6.17 -8.78 11.51
C TYR A 85 -5.35 -9.97 12.00
N GLU A 86 -5.18 -10.12 13.32
CA GLU A 86 -4.55 -11.30 13.95
C GLU A 86 -5.26 -12.64 13.60
N GLY A 87 -6.52 -12.58 13.18
CA GLY A 87 -7.26 -13.76 12.71
C GLY A 87 -7.01 -14.13 11.25
N LEU A 88 -6.22 -13.34 10.53
CA LEU A 88 -5.82 -13.60 9.14
C LEU A 88 -4.46 -14.29 9.11
N ASP A 89 -4.31 -15.23 8.19
CA ASP A 89 -3.07 -15.98 7.98
C ASP A 89 -2.21 -15.26 6.93
N ASN A 90 -1.57 -14.15 7.34
CA ASN A 90 -0.64 -13.38 6.50
C ASN A 90 0.69 -13.23 7.25
N GLU A 91 1.79 -13.70 6.66
CA GLU A 91 3.11 -13.71 7.31
C GLU A 91 4.04 -12.60 6.80
N ASN A 92 3.85 -12.13 5.57
CA ASN A 92 4.79 -11.29 4.85
C ASN A 92 4.25 -9.86 4.60
N MET A 93 2.94 -9.66 4.71
CA MET A 93 2.31 -8.38 4.44
C MET A 93 2.66 -7.31 5.49
N ILE A 94 3.21 -6.19 5.02
CA ILE A 94 3.30 -4.95 5.81
C ILE A 94 1.96 -4.21 5.72
N VAL A 95 1.32 -3.98 6.87
CA VAL A 95 0.04 -3.27 6.97
C VAL A 95 0.18 -2.01 7.80
N LEU A 96 0.22 -0.86 7.13
CA LEU A 96 0.31 0.45 7.76
C LEU A 96 -1.07 1.00 8.14
N LEU A 97 -1.10 1.76 9.23
CA LEU A 97 -2.31 2.30 9.84
C LEU A 97 -2.40 3.80 9.59
N ASP A 98 -3.13 4.19 8.55
CA ASP A 98 -3.43 5.58 8.20
C ASP A 98 -4.64 6.08 9.00
N GLU A 99 -4.43 6.40 10.28
CA GLU A 99 -5.49 6.87 11.17
C GLU A 99 -6.25 8.06 10.55
N ASP A 100 -7.59 7.99 10.63
CA ASP A 100 -8.51 8.95 10.04
C ASP A 100 -8.40 9.13 8.51
N GLY A 101 -7.62 8.30 7.80
CA GLY A 101 -7.53 8.32 6.34
C GLY A 101 -6.82 9.56 5.78
N VAL A 102 -5.82 10.09 6.48
CA VAL A 102 -5.07 11.28 6.06
C VAL A 102 -4.39 11.03 4.72
N TYR A 103 -3.59 9.97 4.62
CA TYR A 103 -2.86 9.64 3.41
C TYR A 103 -3.75 9.05 2.32
N ALA A 104 -4.81 8.32 2.68
CA ALA A 104 -5.83 7.93 1.73
C ALA A 104 -6.45 9.15 1.01
N ARG A 105 -6.63 10.30 1.70
CA ARG A 105 -7.07 11.54 1.06
C ARG A 105 -5.99 12.18 0.20
N GLU A 106 -4.75 12.25 0.68
CA GLU A 106 -3.63 12.86 -0.05
C GLU A 106 -3.30 12.10 -1.35
N TYR A 107 -3.37 10.77 -1.33
CA TYR A 107 -3.23 9.93 -2.53
C TYR A 107 -4.50 9.90 -3.41
N GLY A 108 -5.57 10.60 -3.01
CA GLY A 108 -6.81 10.70 -3.79
C GLY A 108 -7.64 9.42 -3.83
N ILE A 109 -7.54 8.56 -2.82
CA ILE A 109 -8.21 7.26 -2.75
C ILE A 109 -9.71 7.42 -2.50
N ARG A 110 -10.51 7.01 -3.49
CA ARG A 110 -11.98 7.16 -3.46
C ARG A 110 -12.71 5.85 -3.17
N ALA A 111 -12.12 4.72 -3.55
CA ALA A 111 -12.69 3.39 -3.40
C ALA A 111 -11.60 2.39 -2.98
N TYR A 112 -12.01 1.26 -2.40
CA TYR A 112 -11.13 0.16 -2.05
C TYR A 112 -11.48 -1.08 -2.89
N PRO A 113 -10.48 -1.88 -3.32
CA PRO A 113 -9.05 -1.58 -3.24
C PRO A 113 -8.64 -0.49 -4.24
N THR A 114 -7.51 0.17 -3.99
CA THR A 114 -6.81 1.02 -4.95
C THR A 114 -5.31 0.80 -4.82
N SER A 115 -4.61 0.72 -5.94
CA SER A 115 -3.17 0.53 -6.00
C SER A 115 -2.46 1.82 -6.39
N ALA A 116 -1.39 2.16 -5.67
CA ALA A 116 -0.49 3.25 -6.02
C ALA A 116 0.91 2.70 -6.33
N TYR A 117 1.55 3.29 -7.33
CA TYR A 117 2.87 2.88 -7.82
C TYR A 117 3.83 4.05 -7.71
N ILE A 118 4.90 3.86 -6.94
CA ILE A 118 5.90 4.88 -6.64
C ILE A 118 7.24 4.44 -7.23
N GLY A 119 7.88 5.34 -7.97
CA GLY A 119 9.21 5.11 -8.54
C GLY A 119 10.33 5.23 -7.50
N SER A 120 11.53 4.76 -7.85
CA SER A 120 12.72 4.88 -7.00
C SER A 120 13.15 6.33 -6.77
N ASP A 121 12.70 7.25 -7.62
CA ASP A 121 12.86 8.70 -7.47
C ASP A 121 11.81 9.35 -6.56
N GLY A 122 10.90 8.56 -5.97
CA GLY A 122 9.85 9.02 -5.05
C GLY A 122 8.63 9.62 -5.74
N VAL A 123 8.50 9.49 -7.06
CA VAL A 123 7.36 10.02 -7.84
C VAL A 123 6.19 9.05 -7.79
N LEU A 124 4.98 9.57 -7.56
CA LEU A 124 3.74 8.82 -7.69
C LEU A 124 3.39 8.71 -9.17
N VAL A 125 3.74 7.58 -9.78
CA VAL A 125 3.57 7.38 -11.24
C VAL A 125 2.14 7.06 -11.60
N LYS A 126 1.44 6.30 -10.73
CA LYS A 126 0.10 5.79 -11.06
C LYS A 126 -0.73 5.49 -9.83
N VAL A 127 -2.04 5.75 -9.93
CA VAL A 127 -3.06 5.32 -8.97
C VAL A 127 -4.20 4.63 -9.72
N LEU A 128 -4.51 3.38 -9.38
CA LEU A 128 -5.47 2.52 -10.07
C LEU A 128 -6.52 1.99 -9.10
N PRO A 129 -7.80 2.38 -9.23
CA PRO A 129 -8.87 1.77 -8.46
C PRO A 129 -9.17 0.35 -8.96
N GLY A 130 -9.58 -0.52 -8.05
CA GLY A 130 -9.91 -1.91 -8.33
C GLY A 130 -8.80 -2.88 -7.93
N HIS A 131 -9.13 -4.17 -8.01
CA HIS A 131 -8.17 -5.23 -7.72
C HIS A 131 -7.22 -5.40 -8.91
N VAL A 132 -5.93 -5.56 -8.63
CA VAL A 132 -4.89 -5.88 -9.60
C VAL A 132 -4.19 -7.16 -9.16
N ASN A 133 -3.91 -8.03 -10.13
CA ASN A 133 -3.13 -9.25 -9.90
C ASN A 133 -1.63 -8.95 -10.04
N GLU A 134 -0.80 -9.91 -9.64
CA GLU A 134 0.65 -9.81 -9.71
C GLU A 134 1.16 -9.45 -11.12
N ALA A 135 0.64 -10.11 -12.17
CA ALA A 135 1.11 -9.88 -13.54
C ALA A 135 0.99 -8.40 -13.92
N THR A 136 -0.12 -7.76 -13.55
CA THR A 136 -0.36 -6.33 -13.78
C THR A 136 0.58 -5.44 -12.96
N ILE A 137 0.89 -5.84 -11.72
CA ILE A 137 1.84 -5.13 -10.85
C ILE A 137 3.24 -5.17 -11.48
N ASN A 138 3.73 -6.35 -11.84
CA ASN A 138 5.03 -6.55 -12.46
C ASN A 138 5.15 -5.79 -13.79
N GLU A 139 4.12 -5.85 -14.65
CA GLU A 139 4.09 -5.12 -15.91
C GLU A 139 4.20 -3.60 -15.69
N SER A 140 3.52 -3.08 -14.66
CA SER A 140 3.60 -1.65 -14.33
C SER A 140 5.02 -1.23 -13.95
N PHE A 141 5.79 -2.07 -13.25
CA PHE A 141 7.16 -1.74 -12.85
C PHE A 141 8.22 -1.90 -13.96
N ASN A 142 7.86 -2.47 -15.12
CA ASN A 142 8.76 -2.50 -16.28
C ASN A 142 8.99 -1.11 -16.88
N VAL A 143 8.06 -0.17 -16.65
CA VAL A 143 8.10 1.21 -17.18
C VAL A 143 8.29 2.26 -16.09
N ILE A 144 8.32 1.85 -14.82
CA ILE A 144 8.59 2.71 -13.65
C ILE A 144 10.04 2.50 -13.24
N TYR A 145 10.77 3.60 -13.03
CA TYR A 145 12.19 3.58 -12.67
C TYR A 145 12.43 3.85 -11.20
#